data_AF-A0A0H5QP42-F1
#
_entry.id   AF-A0A0H5QP42-F1
#
_cell.length_a   1.000
_cell.length_b   1.000
_cell.length_c   1.000
_cell.angle_alpha   90.00
_cell.angle_beta   90.00
_cell.angle_gamma   90.00
#
_symmetry.space_group_name_H-M   'P 1'
#
loop_
_entity.id
_entity.type
_entity.pdbx_description
1 polymer ?
#
loop_
_entity_poly.entity_id
_entity_poly.type
_entity_poly.pdbx_seq_one_letter_code
_entity_poly.pdbx_strand_id
1 'polypeptide(L)'
;MLCVAWSCAEVPRYLYYAVNSFGSVPYPLLWLRYSGFLILYPMGFVAETLCIYNSLGFFFKTQQWSIAMPNVWNFEFSWARLLQLIIALYVPGSPFMFLHMCRQRVKYLSGRTRTPLPSSKMMERKSSFKSKKAD
;
A
#
# COMPACT_ATOMS: atom_id res chain seq x y z
N MET A 1 -16.40 9.32 1.55
CA MET A 1 -15.05 9.06 2.11
C MET A 1 -14.18 8.27 1.14
N LEU A 2 -14.62 7.11 0.64
CA LEU A 2 -13.87 6.34 -0.35
C LEU A 2 -13.50 7.13 -1.62
N CYS A 3 -14.43 7.87 -2.22
CA CYS A 3 -14.14 8.66 -3.42
C CYS A 3 -13.04 9.72 -3.17
N VAL A 4 -13.05 10.38 -2.01
CA VAL A 4 -12.04 11.38 -1.66
C VAL A 4 -10.67 10.73 -1.47
N ALA A 5 -10.60 9.59 -0.76
CA ALA A 5 -9.36 8.84 -0.60
C ALA A 5 -8.81 8.39 -1.96
N TRP A 6 -9.66 7.89 -2.86
CA TRP A 6 -9.27 7.48 -4.21
C TRP A 6 -8.85 8.66 -5.09
N SER A 7 -9.55 9.80 -5.02
CA SER A 7 -9.13 11.02 -5.73
C SER A 7 -7.77 11.52 -5.23
N CYS A 8 -7.52 11.52 -3.93
CA CYS A 8 -6.22 11.87 -3.36
C CYS A 8 -5.11 10.88 -3.75
N ALA A 9 -5.42 9.61 -4.06
CA ALA A 9 -4.45 8.62 -4.54
C ALA A 9 -4.00 8.91 -5.97
N GLU A 10 -4.96 9.31 -6.80
CA GLU A 10 -4.80 9.45 -8.24
C GLU A 10 -4.12 10.77 -8.62
N VAL A 11 -4.33 11.84 -7.84
CA VAL A 11 -3.70 13.15 -8.10
C VAL A 11 -2.16 13.06 -8.14
N PRO A 12 -1.45 12.50 -7.14
CA PRO A 12 0.00 12.33 -7.20
C PRO A 12 0.47 11.41 -8.32
N ARG A 13 -0.35 10.41 -8.69
CA ARG A 13 -0.02 9.44 -9.74
C ARG A 13 -0.01 10.10 -11.12
N TYR A 14 -1.08 10.81 -11.47
CA TYR A 14 -1.17 11.51 -12.74
C TYR A 14 -0.19 12.68 -12.81
N LEU A 15 0.01 13.37 -11.70
CA LEU A 15 1.00 14.45 -11.61
C LEU A 15 2.42 13.93 -11.87
N TYR A 16 2.78 12.75 -11.36
CA TYR A 16 4.05 12.11 -11.68
C TYR A 16 4.17 11.79 -13.18
N TYR A 17 3.13 11.24 -13.81
CA TYR A 17 3.20 10.89 -15.24
C TYR A 17 3.31 12.13 -16.12
N ALA A 18 2.56 13.19 -15.81
CA ALA A 18 2.65 14.46 -16.52
C ALA A 18 4.07 15.04 -16.45
N VAL A 19 4.67 15.09 -15.26
CA VAL A 19 6.01 15.67 -15.08
C VAL A 19 7.10 14.76 -15.63
N ASN A 20 6.92 13.44 -15.62
CA ASN A 20 7.83 12.50 -16.26
C ASN A 20 7.93 12.73 -17.78
N SER A 21 6.85 13.17 -18.43
CA SER A 21 6.88 13.56 -19.86
C SER A 21 7.71 14.83 -20.14
N PHE A 22 7.93 15.68 -19.13
CA PHE A 22 8.79 16.87 -19.24
C PHE A 22 10.27 16.60 -18.91
N GLY A 23 10.65 15.34 -18.63
CA GLY A 23 12.06 14.91 -18.54
C GLY A 23 12.80 15.29 -17.23
N SER A 24 12.18 16.05 -16.32
CA SER A 24 12.76 16.38 -15.02
C SER A 24 11.73 16.17 -13.91
N VAL A 25 11.87 15.07 -13.14
CA VAL A 25 10.97 14.78 -12.01
C VAL A 25 11.56 15.35 -10.72
N PRO A 26 10.92 16.36 -10.10
CA PRO A 26 11.39 16.94 -8.85
C PRO A 26 11.27 15.93 -7.69
N TYR A 27 12.27 15.92 -6.82
CA TYR A 27 12.37 15.05 -5.64
C TYR A 27 11.10 15.02 -4.74
N PRO A 28 10.45 16.15 -4.40
CA PRO A 28 9.24 16.13 -3.57
C PRO A 28 8.07 15.39 -4.20
N LEU A 29 7.96 15.37 -5.53
CA LEU A 29 6.89 14.65 -6.25
C LEU A 29 7.09 13.14 -6.16
N LEU A 30 8.35 12.71 -6.27
CA LEU A 30 8.73 11.31 -6.09
C LEU A 30 8.51 10.88 -4.64
N TRP A 31 8.86 11.73 -3.68
CA TRP A 31 8.60 11.46 -2.26
C TRP A 31 7.10 11.40 -1.94
N LEU A 32 6.29 12.31 -2.48
CA LEU A 32 4.83 12.31 -2.32
C LEU A 32 4.20 11.03 -2.87
N ARG A 33 4.67 10.54 -4.01
CA ARG A 33 4.23 9.26 -4.57
C ARG A 33 4.49 8.08 -3.63
N TYR A 34 5.68 8.03 -3.01
CA TYR A 34 6.07 6.92 -2.14
C TYR A 34 5.68 7.09 -0.67
N SER A 35 5.24 8.27 -0.23
CA SER A 35 4.80 8.54 1.15
C SER A 35 3.29 8.73 1.26
N GLY A 36 2.61 9.15 0.18
CA GLY A 36 1.15 9.32 0.15
C GLY A 36 0.40 8.01 0.40
N PHE A 37 0.93 6.88 -0.08
CA PHE A 37 0.33 5.56 0.17
C PHE A 37 0.28 5.22 1.67
N LEU A 38 1.18 5.77 2.49
CA LEU A 38 1.28 5.44 3.91
C LEU A 38 0.06 5.92 4.72
N ILE A 39 -0.49 7.08 4.34
CA ILE A 39 -1.66 7.68 4.99
C ILE A 39 -2.95 7.19 4.34
N LEU A 40 -2.93 7.01 3.01
CA LEU A 40 -4.10 6.58 2.26
C LEU A 40 -4.50 5.14 2.54
N TYR A 41 -3.52 4.27 2.79
CA TYR A 41 -3.75 2.86 3.07
C TYR A 41 -4.61 2.61 4.32
N PRO A 42 -4.26 3.13 5.52
CA PRO A 42 -5.11 2.99 6.70
C PRO A 42 -6.45 3.72 6.53
N MET A 43 -6.48 4.85 5.82
CA MET A 43 -7.73 5.58 5.56
C MET A 43 -8.72 4.75 4.71
N GLY A 44 -8.24 4.11 3.64
CA GLY A 44 -9.05 3.22 2.80
C GLY A 44 -9.53 1.99 3.56
N PHE A 45 -8.62 1.32 4.27
CA PHE A 45 -8.93 0.13 5.07
C PHE A 45 -10.01 0.40 6.13
N VAL A 46 -9.89 1.51 6.86
CA VAL A 46 -10.89 1.92 7.85
C VAL A 46 -12.22 2.27 7.19
N ALA A 47 -12.20 2.98 6.06
CA ALA A 47 -13.42 3.36 5.36
C ALA A 47 -14.21 2.15 4.84
N GLU A 48 -13.55 1.16 4.26
CA GLU A 48 -14.19 -0.08 3.79
C GLU A 48 -14.74 -0.91 4.95
N THR A 49 -13.92 -1.12 5.99
CA THR A 49 -14.32 -1.92 7.16
C THR A 49 -15.49 -1.28 7.90
N LEU A 50 -15.48 0.05 8.07
CA LEU A 50 -16.57 0.79 8.74
C LEU A 50 -17.87 0.75 7.93
N CYS A 51 -17.77 0.80 6.60
CA CYS A 51 -18.92 0.66 5.71
C CYS A 51 -19.58 -0.71 5.88
N ILE A 52 -18.79 -1.79 5.86
CA ILE A 52 -19.31 -3.15 6.06
C ILE A 52 -19.87 -3.32 7.47
N TYR A 53 -19.18 -2.82 8.49
CA TYR A 53 -19.63 -2.86 9.88
C TYR A 53 -20.99 -2.20 10.09
N ASN A 54 -21.20 -1.01 9.53
CA ASN A 54 -22.49 -0.34 9.60
C ASN A 54 -23.58 -1.11 8.82
N SER A 55 -23.22 -1.71 7.68
CA SER A 55 -24.15 -2.51 6.89
C SER A 55 -24.59 -3.81 7.61
N LEU A 56 -23.72 -4.42 8.43
CA LEU A 56 -24.03 -5.63 9.18
C LEU A 56 -25.25 -5.45 10.08
N GLY A 57 -25.37 -4.31 10.77
CA GLY A 57 -26.52 -4.01 11.62
C GLY A 57 -27.86 -3.99 10.86
N PHE A 58 -27.84 -3.56 9.60
CA PHE A 58 -29.00 -3.60 8.72
C PHE A 58 -29.32 -5.03 8.24
N PHE A 59 -28.30 -5.80 7.88
CA PHE A 59 -28.49 -7.17 7.37
C PHE A 59 -28.94 -8.16 8.44
N PHE A 60 -28.51 -7.98 9.71
CA PHE A 60 -29.02 -8.80 10.82
C PHE A 60 -30.51 -8.62 11.04
N LYS A 61 -31.02 -7.39 10.90
CA LYS A 61 -32.45 -7.06 11.11
C LYS A 61 -33.32 -7.48 9.93
N THR A 62 -32.85 -7.24 8.71
CA THR A 62 -33.69 -7.39 7.53
C THR A 62 -33.60 -8.79 6.91
N GLN A 63 -32.55 -9.56 7.24
CA GLN A 63 -32.24 -10.88 6.66
C GLN A 63 -32.36 -10.92 5.13
N GLN A 64 -32.17 -9.77 4.47
CA GLN A 64 -32.25 -9.67 3.02
C GLN A 64 -31.10 -10.47 2.43
N TRP A 65 -31.38 -11.23 1.36
CA TRP A 65 -30.41 -12.09 0.68
C TRP A 65 -29.92 -13.28 1.51
N SER A 66 -30.57 -13.57 2.65
CA SER A 66 -30.37 -14.81 3.41
C SER A 66 -31.35 -15.89 2.93
N ILE A 67 -30.85 -17.10 2.69
CA ILE A 67 -31.67 -18.29 2.41
C ILE A 67 -31.87 -19.01 3.73
N ALA A 68 -33.07 -18.83 4.31
CA ALA A 68 -33.49 -19.51 5.52
C ALA A 68 -34.02 -20.92 5.20
N MET A 69 -33.95 -21.80 6.20
CA MET A 69 -34.57 -23.13 6.12
C MET A 69 -36.11 -23.04 6.03
N PRO A 70 -36.77 -24.06 5.43
CA PRO A 70 -36.20 -25.28 4.86
C PRO A 70 -36.02 -25.19 3.33
N ASN A 71 -34.77 -25.29 2.86
CA ASN A 71 -34.42 -25.39 1.44
C ASN A 71 -33.95 -26.82 1.13
N VAL A 72 -34.24 -27.32 -0.07
CA VAL A 72 -34.02 -28.72 -0.52
C VAL A 72 -32.58 -29.21 -0.32
N TRP A 73 -31.62 -28.28 -0.26
CA TRP A 73 -30.19 -28.52 -0.14
C TRP A 73 -29.66 -28.52 1.32
N ASN A 74 -30.52 -28.35 2.33
CA ASN A 74 -30.15 -28.30 3.76
C ASN A 74 -29.09 -27.22 4.10
N PHE A 75 -28.98 -26.18 3.27
CA PHE A 75 -27.95 -25.14 3.39
C PHE A 75 -28.56 -23.82 3.85
N GLU A 76 -28.04 -23.28 4.96
CA GLU A 76 -28.44 -21.98 5.50
C GLU A 76 -27.40 -20.92 5.10
N PHE A 77 -27.73 -20.10 4.10
CA PHE A 77 -26.86 -19.01 3.67
C PHE A 77 -27.32 -17.70 4.29
N SER A 78 -26.50 -17.09 5.15
CA SER A 78 -26.78 -15.75 5.68
C SER A 78 -25.79 -14.76 5.09
N TRP A 79 -26.32 -13.69 4.50
CA TRP A 79 -25.50 -12.61 3.94
C TRP A 79 -24.60 -11.97 5.01
N ALA A 80 -25.09 -11.85 6.25
CA ALA A 80 -24.33 -11.32 7.37
C ALA A 80 -23.09 -12.18 7.71
N ARG A 81 -23.22 -13.52 7.65
CA ARG A 81 -22.10 -14.45 7.87
C ARG A 81 -21.02 -14.33 6.79
N LEU A 82 -21.44 -14.14 5.53
CA LEU A 82 -20.51 -13.90 4.43
C LEU A 82 -19.74 -12.58 4.62
N LEU A 83 -20.42 -11.49 5.01
CA LEU A 83 -19.76 -10.20 5.27
C LEU A 83 -18.76 -10.28 6.43
N GLN A 84 -19.07 -11.03 7.48
CA GLN A 84 -18.12 -11.30 8.58
C GLN A 84 -16.89 -12.07 8.10
N LEU A 85 -17.08 -13.08 7.24
CA LEU A 85 -15.96 -13.83 6.65
C LEU A 85 -15.08 -12.95 5.78
N ILE A 86 -15.68 -12.05 4.98
CA ILE A 86 -14.93 -11.07 4.18
C ILE A 86 -14.07 -10.18 5.09
N ILE A 87 -14.63 -9.61 6.16
CA ILE A 87 -13.84 -8.82 7.12
C ILE A 87 -12.72 -9.67 7.74
N ALA A 88 -13.02 -10.89 8.16
CA ALA A 88 -12.04 -11.78 8.80
C ALA A 88 -10.87 -12.13 7.87
N LEU A 89 -11.13 -12.28 6.56
CA LEU A 89 -10.07 -12.49 5.56
C LEU A 89 -9.34 -11.19 5.21
N TYR A 90 -10.03 -10.06 5.26
CA TYR A 90 -9.49 -8.75 4.88
C TYR A 90 -8.50 -8.19 5.91
N VAL A 91 -8.77 -8.38 7.21
CA VAL A 91 -7.89 -7.93 8.32
C VAL A 91 -6.46 -8.48 8.24
N PRO A 92 -6.20 -9.78 7.99
CA PRO A 92 -4.83 -10.29 7.81
C PRO A 92 -4.25 -9.98 6.42
N GLY A 93 -5.09 -9.85 5.38
CA GLY A 93 -4.65 -9.55 4.02
C GLY A 93 -4.08 -8.13 3.86
N SER A 94 -4.65 -7.15 4.57
CA SER A 94 -4.25 -5.76 4.45
C SER A 94 -2.81 -5.44 4.93
N PRO A 95 -2.35 -5.83 6.14
CA PRO A 95 -0.98 -5.54 6.56
C PRO A 95 0.05 -6.25 5.67
N PHE A 96 -0.28 -7.41 5.10
CA PHE A 96 0.63 -8.13 4.21
C PHE A 96 0.96 -7.32 2.94
N MET A 97 -0.05 -6.75 2.28
CA MET A 97 0.16 -5.90 1.10
C MET A 97 0.84 -4.57 1.46
N PHE A 98 0.51 -4.00 2.61
CA PHE A 98 1.17 -2.79 3.10
C PHE A 98 2.68 -2.97 3.30
N LEU A 99 3.07 -4.07 3.96
CA LEU A 99 4.48 -4.41 4.19
C LEU A 99 5.23 -4.59 2.86
N HIS A 100 4.59 -5.17 1.85
CA HIS A 100 5.16 -5.30 0.52
C HIS A 100 5.46 -3.92 -0.11
N MET A 101 4.53 -2.97 -0.04
CA MET A 101 4.77 -1.60 -0.54
C MET A 101 5.84 -0.85 0.26
N CYS A 102 5.90 -1.05 1.57
CA CYS A 102 6.99 -0.52 2.40
C CYS A 102 8.37 -1.04 1.97
N ARG A 103 8.47 -2.33 1.64
CA ARG A 103 9.70 -2.92 1.08
C ARG A 103 10.10 -2.29 -0.25
N GLN A 104 9.12 -2.03 -1.13
CA GLN A 104 9.37 -1.33 -2.40
C GLN A 104 9.86 0.10 -2.16
N ARG A 105 9.27 0.84 -1.22
CA ARG A 105 9.72 2.20 -0.85
C ARG A 105 11.19 2.22 -0.45
N VAL A 106 11.61 1.31 0.43
CA VAL A 106 13.02 1.22 0.86
C VAL A 106 13.93 0.96 -0.34
N LYS A 107 13.53 0.10 -1.27
CA LYS A 107 14.34 -0.19 -2.47
C LYS A 107 14.53 1.04 -3.37
N TYR A 108 13.47 1.81 -3.63
CA TYR A 108 13.54 2.97 -4.52
C TYR A 108 14.14 4.22 -3.85
N LEU A 109 13.92 4.44 -2.56
CA LEU A 109 14.51 5.58 -1.83
C LEU A 109 15.94 5.32 -1.34
N SER A 110 16.25 4.14 -0.81
CA SER A 110 17.62 3.83 -0.34
C SER A 110 18.61 3.56 -1.47
N GLY A 111 18.13 3.27 -2.69
CA GLY A 111 18.99 3.13 -3.88
C GLY A 111 19.68 4.44 -4.30
N ARG A 112 19.10 5.60 -3.98
CA ARG A 112 19.69 6.92 -4.30
C ARG A 112 20.80 7.35 -3.35
N THR A 113 20.85 6.84 -2.12
CA THR A 113 21.89 7.20 -1.14
C THR A 113 23.23 6.53 -1.44
N ARG A 114 23.26 5.50 -2.29
CA ARG A 114 24.50 5.03 -2.91
C ARG A 114 24.73 5.80 -4.20
N THR A 115 25.11 7.07 -4.08
CA THR A 115 26.01 7.64 -5.09
C THR A 115 27.21 6.69 -5.11
N PRO A 116 27.49 5.95 -6.20
CA PRO A 116 28.78 5.31 -6.30
C PRO A 116 29.77 6.47 -6.18
N LEU A 117 30.66 6.41 -5.20
CA LEU A 117 31.80 7.31 -5.17
C LEU A 117 32.40 7.29 -6.58
N PRO A 118 32.65 8.45 -7.22
CA PRO A 118 33.25 8.47 -8.54
C PRO A 118 34.49 7.57 -8.49
N SER A 119 34.63 6.70 -9.50
CA SER A 119 35.62 5.61 -9.54
C SER A 119 37.04 6.04 -9.14
N SER A 120 37.37 7.32 -9.37
CA SER A 120 38.59 7.99 -8.91
C SER A 120 38.84 7.90 -7.39
N LYS A 121 37.82 8.14 -6.55
CA LYS A 121 37.97 8.10 -5.07
C LYS A 121 38.10 6.68 -4.52
N MET A 122 37.61 5.67 -5.24
CA MET A 122 37.81 4.26 -4.85
C MET A 122 39.24 3.78 -5.15
N MET A 123 39.86 4.27 -6.23
CA MET A 123 41.27 3.98 -6.53
C MET A 123 42.21 4.64 -5.53
N GLU A 124 41.96 5.91 -5.17
CA GLU A 124 42.76 6.66 -4.19
C GLU A 124 42.69 6.07 -2.77
N ARG A 125 41.51 5.58 -2.38
CA ARG A 125 41.34 4.90 -1.09
C ARG A 125 42.05 3.54 -1.06
N LYS A 126 42.10 2.82 -2.18
CA LYS A 126 42.83 1.54 -2.30
C LYS A 126 44.35 1.74 -2.32
N SER A 127 44.86 2.79 -2.95
CA SER A 127 46.30 3.11 -2.94
C SER A 127 46.77 3.56 -1.56
N SER A 128 46.00 4.42 -0.88
CA SER A 128 46.30 4.85 0.50
C SER A 128 46.28 3.68 1.50
N PHE A 129 45.35 2.73 1.35
CA PHE A 129 45.28 1.54 2.20
C PHE A 129 46.41 0.52 1.90
N LYS A 130 46.92 0.48 0.67
CA LYS A 130 48.05 -0.38 0.28
C LYS A 130 49.38 0.19 0.77
N SER A 131 49.55 1.51 0.78
CA SER A 131 50.74 2.18 1.32
C SER A 131 50.86 1.97 2.84
N LYS A 132 49.74 2.08 3.58
CA LYS A 132 49.72 1.90 5.04
C LYS A 132 49.94 0.47 5.54
N LYS A 133 50.02 -0.51 4.64
CA LYS A 133 50.22 -1.93 4.96
C LYS A 133 51.59 -2.44 4.53
N ALA A 134 52.39 -1.57 3.92
CA ALA A 134 53.75 -1.85 3.45
C ALA A 134 54.84 -1.25 4.37
N ASP A 135 54.43 -0.43 5.35
CA ASP A 135 55.21 -0.02 6.53
C ASP A 135 54.79 -0.87 7.73
#